data_AF-A0A979FY26-F1
#
_entry.id   AF-A0A979FY26-F1
#
_cell.length_a   1.000
_cell.length_b   1.000
_cell.length_c   1.000
_cell.angle_alpha   90.00
_cell.angle_beta   90.00
_cell.angle_gamma   90.00
#
_symmetry.space_group_name_H-M   'P 1'
#
loop_
_entity.id
_entity.type
_entity.pdbx_description
1 polymer ?
#
loop_
_entity_poly.entity_id
_entity_poly.type
_entity_poly.pdbx_seq_one_letter_code
_entity_poly.pdbx_strand_id
1 'polypeptide(L)'
;MSLSRYRHTDGVVRLHVTDVLRDPDGIVEAVGQVHTKLQSINAEDFEAQWQEMQRTLQEAGASAQDWREALLCRPHEARLAITAAQATRAEDGQFMITCGRDLEAVALMLPQDEDLAVTVQASPEVLRTPAWQQITRHHRGDLRLRLPVIDSEFLPCDDLLQQLVGSR
;
A
#
# COMPACT_ATOMS: atom_id res chain seq x y z
N MET A 1 27.14 9.14 -4.41
CA MET A 1 27.89 9.75 -3.29
C MET A 1 27.99 11.24 -3.56
N SER A 2 27.15 12.06 -2.94
CA SER A 2 27.18 13.51 -3.13
C SER A 2 27.43 14.19 -1.79
N LEU A 3 28.61 14.79 -1.65
CA LEU A 3 29.05 15.49 -0.44
C LEU A 3 28.81 16.99 -0.61
N SER A 4 27.76 17.50 0.01
CA SER A 4 27.49 18.94 0.07
C SER A 4 28.11 19.51 1.35
N ARG A 5 29.24 20.21 1.24
CA ARG A 5 29.80 21.00 2.35
C ARG A 5 29.15 22.38 2.38
N TYR A 6 28.42 22.69 3.44
CA TYR A 6 28.04 24.06 3.77
C TYR A 6 28.89 24.57 4.94
N ARG A 7 29.51 25.73 4.78
CA ARG A 7 30.28 26.42 5.83
C ARG A 7 29.38 27.45 6.48
N HIS A 8 29.01 27.26 7.74
CA HIS A 8 28.49 28.35 8.58
C HIS A 8 29.67 29.09 9.22
N THR A 9 29.51 30.39 9.48
CA THR A 9 30.53 31.33 9.95
C THR A 9 31.17 31.00 11.30
N ASP A 10 30.66 30.00 12.02
CA ASP A 10 31.01 29.74 13.42
C ASP A 10 31.86 28.47 13.60
N GLY A 11 32.48 27.97 12.52
CA GLY A 11 33.52 26.92 12.59
C GLY A 11 33.05 25.49 12.87
N VAL A 12 31.76 25.25 13.09
CA VAL A 12 31.22 23.90 13.28
C VAL A 12 30.84 23.28 11.93
N VAL A 13 31.55 22.24 11.52
CA VAL A 13 31.18 21.42 10.35
C VAL A 13 30.13 20.41 10.81
N ARG A 14 28.87 20.62 10.42
CA ARG A 14 27.82 19.60 10.58
C ARG A 14 27.85 18.69 9.36
N LEU A 15 28.16 17.41 9.58
CA LEU A 15 28.07 16.37 8.57
C LEU A 15 26.63 15.87 8.54
N HIS A 16 25.89 16.24 7.50
CA HIS A 16 24.57 15.70 7.25
C HIS A 16 24.74 14.51 6.31
N VAL A 17 24.67 13.30 6.87
CA VAL A 17 24.67 12.06 6.08
C VAL A 17 23.22 11.80 5.69
N THR A 18 22.84 12.21 4.47
CA THR A 18 21.44 12.09 3.99
C THR A 18 21.09 10.76 3.36
N ASP A 19 22.04 9.88 3.11
CA ASP A 19 21.74 8.61 2.48
C ASP A 19 22.24 7.48 3.36
N VAL A 20 21.34 6.94 4.20
CA VAL A 20 21.42 5.52 4.54
C VAL A 20 21.20 4.82 3.22
N LEU A 21 22.29 4.35 2.59
CA LEU A 21 22.20 3.53 1.39
C LEU A 21 21.31 2.34 1.76
N ARG A 22 20.10 2.28 1.18
CA ARG A 22 19.21 1.13 1.31
C ARG A 22 20.01 -0.10 0.88
N ASP A 23 20.06 -1.11 1.73
CA ASP A 23 20.60 -2.43 1.40
C ASP A 23 19.48 -3.23 0.71
N PRO A 24 19.45 -3.30 -0.63
CA PRO A 24 18.36 -3.96 -1.33
C PRO A 24 18.31 -5.46 -1.01
N ASP A 25 19.46 -6.10 -0.75
CA ASP A 25 19.52 -7.52 -0.45
C ASP A 25 18.96 -7.78 0.96
N GLY A 26 19.32 -6.93 1.92
CA GLY A 26 18.75 -6.96 3.28
C GLY A 26 17.23 -6.74 3.30
N ILE A 27 16.70 -5.88 2.44
CA ILE A 27 15.24 -5.68 2.28
C ILE A 27 14.57 -6.95 1.77
N VAL A 28 15.08 -7.51 0.66
CA VAL A 28 14.49 -8.69 0.02
C VAL A 28 14.49 -9.88 0.98
N GLU A 29 15.59 -10.09 1.72
CA GLU A 29 15.67 -11.16 2.71
C GLU A 29 14.66 -10.97 3.84
N ALA A 30 14.62 -9.79 4.46
CA ALA A 30 13.71 -9.49 5.57
C ALA A 30 12.24 -9.62 5.17
N VAL A 31 11.86 -9.06 4.01
CA VAL A 31 10.51 -9.15 3.45
C VAL A 31 10.15 -10.61 3.15
N GLY A 32 11.06 -11.36 2.52
CA GLY A 32 10.86 -12.78 2.21
C GLY A 32 10.67 -13.66 3.44
N GLN A 33 11.44 -13.42 4.49
CA GLN A 33 11.31 -14.12 5.78
C GLN A 33 9.94 -13.84 6.42
N VAL A 34 9.52 -12.57 6.47
CA VAL A 34 8.23 -12.20 7.04
C VAL A 34 7.06 -12.75 6.22
N HIS A 35 7.13 -12.71 4.89
CA HIS A 35 6.10 -13.31 4.04
C HIS A 35 5.95 -14.82 4.27
N THR A 36 7.07 -15.54 4.29
CA THR A 36 7.07 -16.99 4.56
C THR A 36 6.41 -17.29 5.92
N LYS A 37 6.78 -16.49 6.93
CA LYS A 37 6.24 -16.62 8.28
C LYS A 37 4.74 -16.37 8.30
N LEU A 38 4.26 -15.25 7.74
CA LEU A 38 2.85 -14.90 7.66
C LEU A 38 1.98 -15.97 7.00
N GLN A 39 2.51 -16.65 5.97
CA GLN A 39 1.83 -17.74 5.27
C GLN A 39 1.75 -19.04 6.09
N SER A 40 2.69 -19.26 7.01
CA SER A 40 2.80 -20.52 7.77
C SER A 40 2.17 -20.50 9.17
N ILE A 41 2.05 -19.33 9.80
CA ILE A 41 1.61 -19.20 11.19
C ILE A 41 0.09 -19.20 11.31
N ASN A 42 -0.44 -19.61 12.46
CA ASN A 42 -1.86 -19.46 12.79
C ASN A 42 -2.14 -18.05 13.38
N ALA A 43 -3.41 -17.75 13.71
CA ALA A 43 -3.80 -16.44 14.24
C ALA A 43 -3.24 -16.14 15.64
N GLU A 44 -3.12 -17.15 16.51
CA GLU A 44 -2.57 -16.97 17.87
C GLU A 44 -1.07 -16.65 17.81
N ASP A 45 -0.33 -17.40 16.98
CA ASP A 45 1.10 -17.20 16.74
C ASP A 45 1.38 -15.86 16.03
N PHE A 46 0.47 -15.43 15.16
CA PHE A 46 0.54 -14.11 14.53
C PHE A 46 0.54 -13.00 15.57
N GLU A 47 -0.41 -13.00 16.50
CA GLU A 47 -0.52 -11.94 17.51
C GLU A 47 0.73 -11.89 18.41
N ALA A 48 1.23 -13.07 18.81
CA ALA A 48 2.44 -13.16 19.64
C ALA A 48 3.70 -12.62 18.93
N GLN A 49 3.78 -12.78 17.61
CA GLN A 49 4.98 -12.49 16.82
C GLN A 49 4.85 -11.20 16.00
N TRP A 50 3.70 -10.52 16.05
CA TRP A 50 3.39 -9.34 15.25
C TRP A 50 4.41 -8.21 15.44
N GLN A 51 4.75 -7.90 16.69
CA GLN A 51 5.70 -6.82 17.01
C GLN A 51 7.11 -7.09 16.47
N GLU A 52 7.53 -8.36 16.44
CA GLU A 52 8.81 -8.74 15.86
C GLU A 52 8.78 -8.58 14.33
N MET A 53 7.76 -9.14 13.67
CA MET A 53 7.62 -9.04 12.21
C MET A 53 7.51 -7.58 11.75
N GLN A 54 6.75 -6.76 12.49
CA GLN A 54 6.58 -5.35 12.18
C GLN A 54 7.92 -4.61 12.23
N ARG A 55 8.70 -4.84 13.29
CA ARG A 55 10.02 -4.25 13.47
C ARG A 55 11.00 -4.70 12.41
N THR A 56 11.03 -5.99 12.07
CA THR A 56 11.88 -6.52 10.99
C THR A 56 11.64 -5.79 9.67
N LEU A 57 10.38 -5.61 9.27
CA LEU A 57 10.03 -4.88 8.05
C LEU A 57 10.40 -3.39 8.15
N GLN A 58 10.15 -2.74 9.30
CA GLN A 58 10.49 -1.33 9.50
C GLN A 58 12.00 -1.07 9.48
N GLU A 59 12.78 -1.90 10.16
CA GLU A 59 14.24 -1.79 10.22
C GLU A 59 14.90 -2.08 8.86
N ALA A 60 14.32 -3.00 8.09
CA ALA A 60 14.72 -3.22 6.71
C ALA A 60 14.40 -2.04 5.80
N GLY A 61 13.42 -1.19 6.17
CA GLY A 61 12.94 -0.10 5.32
C GLY A 61 11.95 -0.58 4.26
N ALA A 62 11.10 -1.55 4.61
CA ALA A 62 10.02 -2.06 3.77
C ALA A 62 9.12 -0.94 3.24
N SER A 63 8.85 -0.99 1.94
CA SER A 63 7.99 -0.05 1.24
C SER A 63 6.51 -0.30 1.50
N ALA A 64 5.66 0.67 1.17
CA ALA A 64 4.21 0.51 1.16
C ALA A 64 3.75 -0.70 0.32
N GLN A 65 4.47 -1.03 -0.76
CA GLN A 65 4.19 -2.24 -1.55
C GLN A 65 4.46 -3.51 -0.73
N ASP A 66 5.58 -3.59 -0.03
CA ASP A 66 5.94 -4.76 0.79
C ASP A 66 4.87 -5.01 1.87
N TRP A 67 4.35 -3.94 2.49
CA TRP A 67 3.25 -4.06 3.45
C TRP A 67 1.93 -4.52 2.83
N ARG A 68 1.61 -4.08 1.61
CA ARG A 68 0.45 -4.57 0.86
C ARG A 68 0.58 -6.05 0.55
N GLU A 69 1.77 -6.50 0.15
CA GLU A 69 2.03 -7.92 -0.12
C GLU A 69 1.94 -8.77 1.16
N ALA A 70 2.45 -8.26 2.28
CA ALA A 70 2.31 -8.89 3.59
C ALA A 70 0.83 -9.02 4.01
N LEU A 71 0.03 -7.98 3.78
CA LEU A 71 -1.43 -8.01 4.02
C LEU A 71 -2.11 -9.09 3.17
N LEU A 72 -1.76 -9.22 1.89
CA LEU A 72 -2.34 -10.24 1.01
C LEU A 72 -1.98 -11.66 1.44
N CYS A 73 -0.89 -11.87 2.17
CA CYS A 73 -0.58 -13.18 2.78
C CYS A 73 -1.54 -13.54 3.92
N ARG A 74 -2.15 -12.55 4.60
CA ARG A 74 -3.12 -12.75 5.69
C ARG A 74 -4.22 -11.67 5.67
N PRO A 75 -5.18 -11.76 4.74
CA PRO A 75 -6.13 -10.67 4.46
C PRO A 75 -7.13 -10.40 5.59
N HIS A 76 -7.26 -11.30 6.58
CA HIS A 76 -8.20 -11.17 7.68
C HIS A 76 -7.61 -10.53 8.94
N GLU A 77 -6.30 -10.23 8.95
CA GLU A 77 -5.63 -9.66 10.11
C GLU A 77 -5.74 -8.12 10.07
N ALA A 78 -6.63 -7.57 10.89
CA ALA A 78 -6.89 -6.12 10.91
C ALA A 78 -5.63 -5.28 11.18
N ARG A 79 -4.70 -5.76 11.99
CA ARG A 79 -3.42 -5.07 12.27
C ARG A 79 -2.54 -4.92 11.04
N LEU A 80 -2.51 -5.93 10.17
CA LEU A 80 -1.80 -5.84 8.89
C LEU A 80 -2.46 -4.78 8.00
N ALA A 81 -3.79 -4.77 7.92
CA ALA A 81 -4.52 -3.79 7.11
C ALA A 81 -4.27 -2.36 7.60
N ILE A 82 -4.30 -2.13 8.93
CA ILE A 82 -3.99 -0.83 9.54
C ILE A 82 -2.56 -0.40 9.22
N THR A 83 -1.60 -1.30 9.36
CA THR A 83 -0.18 -0.99 9.16
C THR A 83 0.13 -0.71 7.70
N ALA A 84 -0.44 -1.49 6.78
CA ALA A 84 -0.30 -1.26 5.34
C ALA A 84 -0.95 0.06 4.91
N ALA A 85 -2.12 0.40 5.47
CA ALA A 85 -2.76 1.68 5.22
C ALA A 85 -1.89 2.86 5.70
N GLN A 86 -1.34 2.76 6.93
CA GLN A 86 -0.43 3.77 7.48
C GLN A 86 0.85 3.94 6.65
N ALA A 87 1.47 2.83 6.23
CA ALA A 87 2.64 2.85 5.37
C ALA A 87 2.34 3.51 4.02
N THR A 88 1.22 3.15 3.39
CA THR A 88 0.77 3.74 2.12
C THR A 88 0.49 5.24 2.26
N ARG A 89 -0.17 5.67 3.34
CA ARG A 89 -0.38 7.09 3.62
C ARG A 89 0.94 7.85 3.77
N ALA A 90 1.91 7.26 4.47
CA ALA A 90 3.20 7.90 4.74
C ALA A 90 4.08 8.00 3.48
N GLU A 91 4.07 6.98 2.62
CA GLU A 91 4.92 6.90 1.42
C GLU A 91 4.26 7.54 0.19
N ASP A 92 3.00 7.17 -0.10
CA ASP A 92 2.32 7.53 -1.35
C ASP A 92 1.29 8.66 -1.16
N GLY A 93 0.74 8.81 0.05
CA GLY A 93 -0.31 9.80 0.36
C GLY A 93 -1.66 9.54 -0.30
N GLN A 94 -1.81 8.42 -1.01
CA GLN A 94 -3.04 7.98 -1.66
C GLN A 94 -2.99 6.47 -1.90
N PHE A 95 -4.14 5.83 -2.03
CA PHE A 95 -4.23 4.46 -2.56
C PHE A 95 -4.17 4.48 -4.08
N MET A 96 -3.33 3.63 -4.67
CA MET A 96 -3.20 3.51 -6.12
C MET A 96 -3.56 2.10 -6.58
N ILE A 97 -4.47 1.99 -7.55
CA ILE A 97 -4.93 0.72 -8.12
C ILE A 97 -4.48 0.65 -9.57
N THR A 98 -3.48 -0.19 -9.86
CA THR A 98 -2.98 -0.41 -11.22
C THR A 98 -3.27 -1.83 -11.72
N CYS A 99 -3.47 -2.77 -10.79
CA CYS A 99 -3.75 -4.17 -11.09
C CYS A 99 -4.74 -4.79 -10.08
N GLY A 100 -5.09 -6.06 -10.29
CA GLY A 100 -6.01 -6.80 -9.40
C GLY A 100 -5.49 -6.96 -7.97
N ARG A 101 -4.17 -7.14 -7.78
CA ARG A 101 -3.59 -7.24 -6.43
C ARG A 101 -3.69 -5.93 -5.66
N ASP A 102 -3.46 -4.80 -6.34
CA ASP A 102 -3.67 -3.49 -5.72
C ASP A 102 -5.14 -3.32 -5.32
N LEU A 103 -6.07 -3.73 -6.19
CA LEU A 103 -7.50 -3.65 -5.93
C LEU A 103 -7.89 -4.43 -4.66
N GLU A 104 -7.40 -5.66 -4.51
CA GLU A 104 -7.63 -6.47 -3.32
C GLU A 104 -7.02 -5.84 -2.06
N ALA A 105 -5.77 -5.39 -2.14
CA ALA A 105 -5.10 -4.76 -1.00
C ALA A 105 -5.81 -3.47 -0.57
N VAL A 106 -6.19 -2.61 -1.52
CA VAL A 106 -6.91 -1.36 -1.23
C VAL A 106 -8.29 -1.63 -0.64
N ALA A 107 -9.02 -2.64 -1.12
CA ALA A 107 -10.31 -3.02 -0.53
C ALA A 107 -10.21 -3.38 0.96
N LEU A 108 -9.10 -4.00 1.38
CA LEU A 108 -8.82 -4.36 2.77
C LEU A 108 -8.33 -3.17 3.62
N MET A 109 -7.55 -2.27 3.02
CA MET A 109 -6.97 -1.11 3.73
C MET A 109 -7.95 0.05 3.88
N LEU A 110 -8.82 0.28 2.89
CA LEU A 110 -9.70 1.45 2.83
C LEU A 110 -10.62 1.60 4.07
N PRO A 111 -11.20 0.54 4.66
CA PRO A 111 -11.96 0.68 5.90
C PRO A 111 -11.13 1.17 7.10
N GLN A 112 -9.81 1.07 7.05
CA GLN A 112 -8.90 1.56 8.10
C GLN A 112 -8.49 3.03 7.87
N ASP A 113 -8.73 3.55 6.66
CA ASP A 113 -8.35 4.89 6.24
C ASP A 113 -9.31 5.38 5.15
N GLU A 114 -10.56 5.64 5.54
CA GLU A 114 -11.66 5.93 4.61
C GLU A 114 -11.51 7.29 3.88
N ASP A 115 -10.73 8.21 4.45
CA ASP A 115 -10.51 9.57 3.95
C ASP A 115 -9.39 9.65 2.91
N LEU A 116 -8.54 8.62 2.80
CA LEU A 116 -7.43 8.62 1.86
C LEU A 116 -7.95 8.55 0.42
N ALA A 117 -7.39 9.40 -0.45
CA ALA A 117 -7.77 9.42 -1.86
C ALA A 117 -7.44 8.07 -2.52
N VAL A 118 -8.34 7.59 -3.38
CA VAL A 118 -8.15 6.38 -4.20
C VAL A 118 -8.00 6.78 -5.66
N THR A 119 -6.86 6.50 -6.26
CA THR A 119 -6.59 6.71 -7.68
C THR A 119 -6.58 5.37 -8.41
N VAL A 120 -7.43 5.22 -9.42
CA VAL A 120 -7.56 4.00 -10.23
C VAL A 120 -6.96 4.24 -11.61
N GLN A 121 -5.96 3.44 -11.97
CA GLN A 121 -5.27 3.40 -13.25
C GLN A 121 -5.19 1.94 -13.73
N ALA A 122 -6.35 1.29 -13.80
CA ALA A 122 -6.48 -0.11 -14.19
C ALA A 122 -7.53 -0.25 -15.29
N SER A 123 -7.48 -1.35 -16.04
CA SER A 123 -8.49 -1.63 -17.04
C SER A 123 -9.84 -1.98 -16.37
N PRO A 124 -10.98 -1.76 -17.04
CA PRO A 124 -12.29 -2.13 -16.50
C PRO A 124 -12.42 -3.61 -16.11
N GLU A 125 -11.73 -4.53 -16.81
CA GLU A 125 -11.74 -5.95 -16.47
C GLU A 125 -11.22 -6.21 -15.05
N VAL A 126 -10.19 -5.46 -14.62
CA VAL A 126 -9.63 -5.55 -13.26
C VAL A 126 -10.68 -5.18 -12.21
N LEU A 127 -11.54 -4.21 -12.52
CA LEU A 127 -12.52 -3.66 -11.58
C LEU A 127 -13.80 -4.51 -11.48
N ARG A 128 -14.01 -5.49 -12.38
CA ARG A 128 -15.19 -6.38 -12.34
C ARG A 128 -15.05 -7.49 -11.30
N THR A 129 -14.76 -7.11 -10.06
CA THR A 129 -14.58 -8.03 -8.93
C THR A 129 -15.34 -7.55 -7.69
N PRO A 130 -15.61 -8.42 -6.70
CA PRO A 130 -16.22 -8.02 -5.44
C PRO A 130 -15.40 -6.98 -4.66
N ALA A 131 -14.08 -6.95 -4.84
CA ALA A 131 -13.21 -5.98 -4.19
C ALA A 131 -13.52 -4.53 -4.62
N TRP A 132 -13.87 -4.31 -5.89
CA TRP A 132 -14.31 -3.00 -6.37
C TRP A 132 -15.59 -2.53 -5.66
N GLN A 133 -16.58 -3.43 -5.52
CA GLN A 133 -17.81 -3.12 -4.78
C GLN A 133 -17.55 -2.77 -3.32
N GLN A 134 -16.53 -3.37 -2.70
CA GLN A 134 -16.13 -3.04 -1.35
C GLN A 134 -15.55 -1.62 -1.29
N ILE A 135 -14.67 -1.28 -2.24
CA ILE A 135 -14.10 0.07 -2.33
C ILE A 135 -15.20 1.13 -2.51
N THR A 136 -16.11 0.95 -3.46
CA THR A 136 -17.17 1.95 -3.70
C THR A 136 -18.12 2.13 -2.52
N ARG A 137 -18.28 1.12 -1.66
CA ARG A 137 -19.12 1.21 -0.45
C ARG A 137 -18.42 1.88 0.74
N HIS A 138 -17.11 1.69 0.88
CA HIS A 138 -16.34 2.13 2.05
C HIS A 138 -15.60 3.45 1.84
N HIS A 139 -15.41 3.84 0.58
CA HIS A 139 -14.75 5.09 0.22
C HIS A 139 -15.54 6.30 0.75
N ARG A 140 -14.83 7.25 1.37
CA ARG A 140 -15.36 8.57 1.78
C ARG A 140 -14.54 9.76 1.29
N GLY A 141 -13.29 9.54 0.87
CA GLY A 141 -12.40 10.57 0.35
C GLY A 141 -12.65 10.96 -1.12
N ASP A 142 -11.59 11.27 -1.86
CA ASP A 142 -11.64 11.47 -3.32
C ASP A 142 -11.48 10.12 -4.04
N LEU A 143 -12.34 9.80 -5.02
CA LEU A 143 -12.14 8.65 -5.92
C LEU A 143 -11.86 9.16 -7.34
N ARG A 144 -10.65 8.90 -7.85
CA ARG A 144 -10.20 9.35 -9.16
C ARG A 144 -10.06 8.18 -10.11
N LEU A 145 -11.01 8.03 -11.01
CA LEU A 145 -11.00 7.02 -12.07
C LEU A 145 -10.25 7.54 -13.30
N ARG A 146 -9.16 6.85 -13.67
CA ARG A 146 -8.44 7.06 -14.94
C ARG A 146 -8.43 5.74 -15.71
N LEU A 147 -9.40 5.58 -16.61
CA LEU A 147 -9.53 4.39 -17.44
C LEU A 147 -8.73 4.62 -18.75
N PRO A 148 -7.58 3.95 -18.95
CA PRO A 148 -6.82 4.10 -20.17
C PRO A 148 -7.58 3.46 -21.34
N VAL A 149 -8.00 4.29 -22.30
CA VAL A 149 -8.53 3.96 -23.63
C VAL A 149 -9.70 2.96 -23.64
N ILE A 150 -10.90 3.53 -23.69
CA ILE A 150 -12.12 2.86 -24.11
C ILE A 150 -12.03 2.72 -25.64
N ASP A 151 -11.49 1.61 -26.16
CA ASP A 151 -11.64 1.31 -27.59
C ASP A 151 -13.13 1.29 -27.95
N SER A 152 -13.49 1.71 -29.16
CA SER A 152 -14.88 1.99 -29.56
C SER A 152 -15.86 0.80 -29.50
N GLU A 153 -15.38 -0.39 -29.15
CA GLU A 153 -16.15 -1.62 -28.92
C GLU A 153 -16.49 -1.87 -27.43
N PHE A 154 -16.01 -1.02 -26.53
CA PHE A 154 -16.28 -1.13 -25.11
C PHE A 154 -17.77 -0.88 -24.81
N LEU A 155 -18.41 -1.89 -24.24
CA LEU A 155 -19.67 -1.72 -23.52
C LEU A 155 -19.48 -0.64 -22.44
N PRO A 156 -20.47 0.24 -22.25
CA PRO A 156 -20.31 1.37 -21.36
C PRO A 156 -19.97 0.84 -19.97
N CYS A 157 -18.98 1.46 -19.32
CA CYS A 157 -18.57 1.21 -17.94
C CYS A 157 -19.69 1.53 -16.92
N ASP A 158 -20.93 1.58 -17.38
CA ASP A 158 -22.14 1.88 -16.62
C ASP A 158 -22.30 0.90 -15.47
N ASP A 159 -21.91 -0.37 -15.61
CA ASP A 159 -21.94 -1.36 -14.52
C ASP A 159 -20.97 -1.01 -13.38
N LEU A 160 -19.78 -0.53 -13.72
CA LEU A 160 -18.76 -0.09 -12.76
C LEU A 160 -19.12 1.23 -12.10
N LEU A 161 -19.67 2.17 -12.89
CA LEU A 161 -20.11 3.48 -12.41
C LEU A 161 -21.42 3.40 -11.63
N GLN A 162 -22.32 2.48 -11.95
CA GLN A 162 -23.57 2.25 -11.22
C GLN A 162 -23.30 1.88 -9.76
N GLN A 163 -22.17 1.24 -9.46
CA GLN A 163 -21.76 0.95 -8.09
C GLN A 163 -21.35 2.19 -7.29
N LEU A 164 -21.10 3.33 -7.96
CA LEU A 164 -20.89 4.64 -7.36
C LEU A 164 -22.21 5.44 -7.25
N VAL A 165 -23.27 5.02 -7.94
CA VAL A 165 -24.58 5.67 -7.82
C VAL A 165 -25.17 5.30 -6.45
N GLY A 166 -25.02 6.21 -5.48
CA GLY A 166 -25.44 6.03 -4.09
C GLY A 166 -24.30 5.70 -3.12
N SER A 167 -23.03 5.67 -3.58
CA SER A 167 -21.90 5.80 -2.67
C SER A 167 -21.92 7.19 -2.04
N ARG A 168 -21.57 7.28 -0.76
CA ARG A 168 -21.79 8.47 0.08
C ARG A 168 -20.70 9.51 -0.08
#